data_AF-A0A813ED40-F1
#
_entry.id   AF-A0A813ED40-F1
#
_cell.length_a   1.000
_cell.length_b   1.000
_cell.length_c   1.000
_cell.angle_alpha   90.00
_cell.angle_beta   90.00
_cell.angle_gamma   90.00
#
_symmetry.space_group_name_H-M   'P 1'
#
loop_
_entity.id
_entity.type
_entity.pdbx_description
1 polymer ?
#
loop_
_entity_poly.entity_id
_entity_poly.type
_entity_poly.pdbx_seq_one_letter_code
_entity_poly.pdbx_strand_id
1 'polypeptide(L)'
;FDPGGGGEPGARGGPFLPGDWSCPRCGDHQFARNSSCRTCNASKAGKAEETCGRGEEEIGSREVLVLKVKSRQRESQAFKARWWDFCDQMGRGFYDPARHSSEFLEDFMNAEERFMRGQSPRSRRSPTARPGASAPAAEAGAGAGAERPRAQSPVGPFRSLTLIGSPGKRSRSRRRRRRERRRSKSHRRKHGRDRRRKAAAAAAAKGSSGRRKQRQKKKLSAAAEASSASSDGSGPADGSDLPAEVLLRKAAKVAVAEAEQALAAARQAAVPQAAQQLKRAEESHRREVDRVVEKARKDAEEKLALQLRETEAKLLEEKAARLREAELRLDK
;
A
#
# COMPACT_ATOMS: atom_id res chain seq x y z
N PHE A 1 29.67 -40.65 17.37
CA PHE A 1 30.88 -39.97 16.88
C PHE A 1 30.43 -38.77 16.07
N ASP A 2 31.04 -37.62 16.35
CA ASP A 2 30.64 -36.25 15.97
C ASP A 2 30.46 -36.01 14.44
N PRO A 3 29.73 -34.95 14.03
CA PRO A 3 29.12 -34.75 12.72
C PRO A 3 29.94 -33.87 11.77
N GLY A 4 29.52 -33.78 10.50
CA GLY A 4 30.16 -32.87 9.54
C GLY A 4 29.39 -32.63 8.24
N GLY A 5 28.91 -31.40 8.06
CA GLY A 5 29.35 -30.54 6.94
C GLY A 5 28.52 -30.40 5.65
N GLY A 6 27.94 -29.19 5.48
CA GLY A 6 27.94 -28.41 4.23
C GLY A 6 26.69 -28.50 3.32
N GLY A 7 26.11 -27.42 2.75
CA GLY A 7 26.49 -26.00 2.73
C GLY A 7 25.44 -25.18 1.96
N GLU A 8 25.17 -23.97 2.45
CA GLU A 8 24.23 -22.97 1.91
C GLU A 8 24.84 -22.08 0.80
N PRO A 9 24.01 -21.49 -0.08
CA PRO A 9 24.47 -20.60 -1.15
C PRO A 9 24.52 -19.12 -0.74
N GLY A 10 25.74 -18.62 -0.53
CA GLY A 10 26.26 -17.38 -1.14
C GLY A 10 25.57 -16.04 -0.84
N ALA A 11 25.68 -15.57 0.41
CA ALA A 11 25.60 -14.14 0.74
C ALA A 11 26.84 -13.41 0.17
N ARG A 12 26.64 -12.49 -0.77
CA ARG A 12 27.69 -11.59 -1.28
C ARG A 12 27.72 -10.28 -0.47
N GLY A 13 28.07 -10.39 0.81
CA GLY A 13 28.41 -9.26 1.66
C GLY A 13 29.41 -9.76 2.68
N GLY A 14 30.69 -9.46 2.49
CA GLY A 14 31.71 -9.82 3.48
C GLY A 14 31.41 -9.16 4.83
N PRO A 15 31.84 -9.76 5.95
CA PRO A 15 31.70 -9.14 7.26
C PRO A 15 32.39 -7.76 7.28
N PHE A 16 31.83 -6.85 8.07
CA PHE A 16 32.36 -5.50 8.25
C PHE A 16 33.82 -5.58 8.70
N LEU A 17 34.75 -5.00 7.93
CA LEU A 17 36.13 -4.95 8.38
C LEU A 17 36.26 -3.91 9.49
N PRO A 18 37.15 -4.11 10.48
CA PRO A 18 37.41 -3.11 11.51
C PRO A 18 37.82 -1.79 10.84
N GLY A 19 37.08 -0.72 11.16
CA GLY A 19 37.30 0.63 10.61
C GLY A 19 36.32 1.05 9.52
N ASP A 20 35.58 0.11 8.91
CA ASP A 20 34.42 0.45 8.10
C ASP A 20 33.37 1.16 8.97
N TRP A 21 32.52 1.98 8.37
CA TRP A 21 31.49 2.73 9.10
C TRP A 21 30.19 2.81 8.30
N SER A 22 29.07 2.75 9.01
CA SER A 22 27.75 2.88 8.39
C SER A 22 27.36 4.34 8.39
N CYS A 23 26.96 4.85 7.22
CA CYS A 23 26.58 6.25 7.13
C CYS A 23 25.34 6.54 8.00
N PRO A 24 25.39 7.50 8.94
CA PRO A 24 24.25 7.77 9.83
C PRO A 24 23.07 8.40 9.09
N ARG A 25 23.30 9.00 7.93
CA ARG A 25 22.25 9.67 7.15
C ARG A 25 21.48 8.73 6.21
N CYS A 26 22.09 7.63 5.75
CA CYS A 26 21.46 6.76 4.75
C CYS A 26 21.68 5.25 4.96
N GLY A 27 22.43 4.86 6.00
CA GLY A 27 22.70 3.47 6.34
C GLY A 27 23.64 2.74 5.38
N ASP A 28 24.25 3.43 4.40
CA ASP A 28 25.12 2.79 3.41
C ASP A 28 26.50 2.46 4.02
N HIS A 29 26.96 1.22 3.83
CA HIS A 29 28.26 0.73 4.31
C HIS A 29 29.40 1.48 3.60
N GLN A 30 30.15 2.27 4.35
CA GLN A 30 31.34 2.96 3.88
C GLN A 30 32.59 2.22 4.32
N PHE A 31 33.50 2.02 3.38
CA PHE A 31 34.81 1.45 3.68
C PHE A 31 35.64 2.42 4.52
N ALA A 32 36.51 1.90 5.38
CA ALA A 32 37.30 2.66 6.35
C ALA A 32 38.03 3.88 5.77
N ARG A 33 38.53 3.74 4.53
CA ARG A 33 39.22 4.76 3.76
C ARG A 33 38.37 5.97 3.37
N ASN A 34 37.05 5.84 3.42
CA ASN A 34 36.15 6.88 2.94
C ASN A 34 35.81 7.85 4.08
N SER A 35 36.14 9.13 3.91
CA SER A 35 35.84 10.20 4.88
C SER A 35 34.45 10.81 4.69
N SER A 36 33.77 10.50 3.58
CA SER A 36 32.42 10.98 3.27
C SER A 36 31.61 9.89 2.57
N CYS A 37 30.32 9.77 2.86
CA CYS A 37 29.48 8.72 2.29
C CYS A 37 29.39 8.79 0.77
N ARG A 38 29.67 7.69 0.06
CA ARG A 38 29.58 7.62 -1.42
C ARG A 38 28.18 7.86 -2.00
N THR A 39 27.14 7.76 -1.17
CA THR A 39 25.74 7.82 -1.60
C THR A 39 25.10 9.17 -1.30
N CYS A 40 25.38 9.75 -0.12
CA CYS A 40 24.76 11.01 0.33
C CYS A 40 25.76 12.09 0.75
N ASN A 41 27.06 11.83 0.61
CA ASN A 41 28.16 12.75 0.91
C ASN A 41 28.28 13.21 2.37
N ALA A 42 27.62 12.53 3.32
CA ALA A 42 27.72 12.83 4.75
C ALA A 42 29.11 12.46 5.32
N SER A 43 29.68 13.29 6.19
CA SER A 43 31.03 13.13 6.76
C SER A 43 31.13 11.97 7.77
N LYS A 44 32.31 11.32 7.85
CA LYS A 44 32.63 10.23 8.81
C LYS A 44 32.61 10.70 10.27
N ALA A 45 32.97 11.97 10.51
CA ALA A 45 32.91 12.63 11.81
C ALA A 45 31.90 13.78 11.75
N GLY A 46 30.70 13.55 12.27
CA GLY A 46 29.76 14.61 12.61
C GLY A 46 29.58 14.59 14.12
N LYS A 47 30.13 15.59 14.82
CA LYS A 47 29.92 15.76 16.25
C LYS A 47 28.42 15.82 16.57
N ALA A 48 28.06 15.18 17.67
CA ALA A 48 26.87 15.50 18.43
C ALA A 48 26.98 16.95 18.92
N GLU A 49 26.09 17.83 18.46
CA GLU A 49 25.54 18.94 19.23
C GLU A 49 24.21 19.40 18.58
N GLU A 50 23.19 19.52 19.43
CA GLU A 50 21.90 20.18 19.27
C GLU A 50 20.95 19.80 18.09
N THR A 51 20.17 18.74 18.29
CA THR A 51 18.70 18.90 18.25
C THR A 51 18.05 17.85 19.16
N CYS A 52 17.31 18.38 20.12
CA CYS A 52 16.58 17.73 21.18
C CYS A 52 15.48 16.76 20.67
N GLY A 53 15.38 15.63 21.39
CA GLY A 53 14.30 14.64 21.45
C GLY A 53 13.19 14.67 20.41
N ARG A 54 13.31 13.83 19.36
CA ARG A 54 12.16 13.30 18.59
C ARG A 54 12.55 12.07 17.75
N GLY A 55 13.01 10.99 18.38
CA GLY A 55 13.61 9.85 17.65
C GLY A 55 13.12 8.44 17.98
N GLU A 56 12.38 8.23 19.07
CA GLU A 56 12.01 6.87 19.50
C GLU A 56 10.71 6.35 18.86
N GLU A 57 9.77 7.20 18.46
CA GLU A 57 8.48 6.77 17.85
C GLU A 57 8.58 6.45 16.34
N GLU A 58 9.47 7.11 15.59
CA GLU A 58 9.64 6.93 14.14
C GLU A 58 10.28 5.59 13.78
N ILE A 59 11.22 5.12 14.62
CA ILE A 59 11.89 3.82 14.46
C ILE A 59 10.82 2.71 14.61
N GLY A 60 10.09 2.70 15.73
CA GLY A 60 8.99 1.75 15.96
C GLY A 60 7.95 1.73 14.83
N SER A 61 7.55 2.90 14.32
CA SER A 61 6.58 3.01 13.22
C SER A 61 7.10 2.38 11.92
N ARG A 62 8.38 2.60 11.58
CA ARG A 62 9.02 2.00 10.40
C ARG A 62 9.13 0.48 10.50
N GLU A 63 9.59 -0.05 11.62
CA GLU A 63 9.72 -1.50 11.79
C GLU A 63 8.36 -2.21 11.77
N VAL A 64 7.32 -1.60 12.36
CA VAL A 64 5.95 -2.11 12.28
C VAL A 64 5.47 -2.19 10.83
N LEU A 65 5.73 -1.17 10.02
CA LEU A 65 5.37 -1.16 8.59
C LEU A 65 6.13 -2.24 7.81
N VAL A 66 7.43 -2.42 8.09
CA VAL A 66 8.25 -3.48 7.47
C VAL A 66 7.66 -4.86 7.77
N LEU A 67 7.31 -5.14 9.03
CA LEU A 67 6.70 -6.41 9.43
C LEU A 67 5.33 -6.62 8.76
N LYS A 68 4.52 -5.57 8.68
CA LYS A 68 3.20 -5.61 8.04
C LYS A 68 3.30 -5.90 6.54
N VAL A 69 4.21 -5.23 5.82
CA VAL A 69 4.46 -5.50 4.40
C VAL A 69 4.99 -6.92 4.21
N LYS A 70 5.89 -7.41 5.07
CA LYS A 70 6.40 -8.79 5.02
C LYS A 70 5.32 -9.85 5.28
N SER A 71 4.39 -9.61 6.21
CA SER A 71 3.25 -10.53 6.45
C SER A 71 2.36 -10.63 5.23
N ARG A 72 1.95 -9.48 4.67
CA ARG A 72 1.08 -9.45 3.48
C ARG A 72 1.73 -10.02 2.22
N GLN A 73 3.06 -9.91 2.09
CA GLN A 73 3.82 -10.60 1.04
C GLN A 73 3.76 -12.13 1.14
N ARG A 74 3.60 -12.68 2.35
CA ARG A 74 3.45 -14.13 2.57
C ARG A 74 2.02 -14.60 2.32
N GLU A 75 1.04 -13.76 2.65
CA GLU A 75 -0.38 -14.08 2.53
C GLU A 75 -0.89 -14.03 1.08
N SER A 76 -0.39 -13.09 0.26
CA SER A 76 -0.89 -12.89 -1.10
C SER A 76 0.20 -12.68 -2.15
N GLN A 77 0.20 -13.56 -3.15
CA GLN A 77 1.06 -13.40 -4.32
C GLN A 77 0.68 -12.16 -5.15
N ALA A 78 -0.59 -11.75 -5.14
CA ALA A 78 -1.05 -10.56 -5.84
C ALA A 78 -0.54 -9.27 -5.17
N PHE A 79 -0.52 -9.22 -3.84
CA PHE A 79 0.09 -8.13 -3.08
C PHE A 79 1.60 -8.03 -3.36
N LYS A 80 2.29 -9.17 -3.38
CA LYS A 80 3.73 -9.23 -3.67
C LYS A 80 4.07 -8.73 -5.08
N ALA A 81 3.24 -9.04 -6.08
CA ALA A 81 3.41 -8.51 -7.44
C ALA A 81 3.25 -6.98 -7.47
N ARG A 82 2.24 -6.43 -6.79
CA ARG A 82 2.04 -4.97 -6.70
C ARG A 82 3.16 -4.27 -5.95
N TRP A 83 3.69 -4.89 -4.88
CA TRP A 83 4.88 -4.40 -4.20
C TRP A 83 6.08 -4.33 -5.14
N TRP A 84 6.31 -5.36 -5.95
CA TRP A 84 7.38 -5.33 -6.97
C TRP A 84 7.18 -4.22 -7.99
N ASP A 85 5.96 -4.04 -8.51
CA ASP A 85 5.64 -2.96 -9.44
C ASP A 85 5.82 -1.58 -8.82
N PHE A 86 5.52 -1.43 -7.52
CA PHE A 86 5.72 -0.19 -6.77
C PHE A 86 7.21 0.09 -6.54
N CYS A 87 8.00 -0.91 -6.15
CA CYS A 87 9.46 -0.80 -6.01
C CYS A 87 10.16 -0.51 -7.36
N ASP A 88 9.63 -1.01 -8.46
CA ASP A 88 10.14 -0.74 -9.81
C ASP A 88 9.86 0.71 -10.26
N GLN A 89 8.74 1.27 -9.83
CA GLN A 89 8.34 2.64 -10.16
C GLN A 89 9.01 3.68 -9.25
N MET A 90 9.04 3.42 -7.95
CA MET A 90 9.41 4.40 -6.91
C MET A 90 10.65 3.98 -6.09
N GLY A 91 10.90 2.68 -5.94
CA GLY A 91 11.89 2.11 -5.00
C GLY A 91 13.29 1.81 -5.56
N ARG A 92 13.64 2.35 -6.73
CA ARG A 92 14.97 2.18 -7.39
C ARG A 92 15.44 0.71 -7.50
N GLY A 93 14.50 -0.24 -7.61
CA GLY A 93 14.81 -1.67 -7.80
C GLY A 93 15.26 -2.43 -6.54
N PHE A 94 15.09 -1.86 -5.35
CA PHE A 94 15.24 -2.58 -4.09
C PHE A 94 13.88 -3.11 -3.63
N TYR A 95 13.75 -4.43 -3.48
CA TYR A 95 12.49 -5.10 -3.14
C TYR A 95 12.34 -5.47 -1.67
N ASP A 96 13.37 -5.23 -0.86
CA ASP A 96 13.33 -5.49 0.58
C ASP A 96 12.66 -4.32 1.31
N PRO A 97 11.51 -4.53 1.99
CA PRO A 97 10.82 -3.48 2.74
C PRO A 97 11.71 -2.80 3.79
N ALA A 98 12.66 -3.53 4.40
CA ALA A 98 13.56 -2.98 5.43
C ALA A 98 14.57 -1.95 4.89
N ARG A 99 14.67 -1.83 3.56
CA ARG A 99 15.55 -0.87 2.88
C ARG A 99 14.87 0.43 2.51
N HIS A 100 13.56 0.55 2.74
CA HIS A 100 12.78 1.74 2.44
C HIS A 100 12.52 2.58 3.69
N SER A 101 12.22 3.88 3.52
CA SER A 101 11.84 4.79 4.62
C SER A 101 10.41 4.50 5.10
N SER A 102 10.07 4.98 6.30
CA SER A 102 8.71 4.94 6.87
C SER A 102 7.69 5.52 5.87
N GLU A 103 7.93 6.74 5.40
CA GLU A 103 7.08 7.43 4.41
C GLU A 103 6.83 6.59 3.14
N PHE A 104 7.86 5.92 2.60
CA PHE A 104 7.72 5.09 1.41
C PHE A 104 6.84 3.86 1.65
N LEU A 105 6.96 3.25 2.82
CA LEU A 105 6.15 2.10 3.20
C LEU A 105 4.70 2.51 3.45
N GLU A 106 4.46 3.67 4.05
CA GLU A 106 3.13 4.25 4.22
C GLU A 106 2.47 4.57 2.88
N ASP A 107 3.21 5.20 1.96
CA ASP A 107 2.72 5.51 0.61
C ASP A 107 2.28 4.25 -0.14
N PHE A 108 3.05 3.16 -0.01
CA PHE A 108 2.68 1.87 -0.57
C PHE A 108 1.43 1.29 0.09
N MET A 109 1.35 1.30 1.41
CA MET A 109 0.19 0.78 2.15
C MET A 109 -1.08 1.56 1.81
N ASN A 110 -0.99 2.88 1.69
CA ASN A 110 -2.08 3.75 1.25
C ASN A 110 -2.48 3.49 -0.21
N ALA A 111 -1.52 3.25 -1.11
CA ALA A 111 -1.79 2.87 -2.49
C ALA A 111 -2.51 1.51 -2.60
N GLU A 112 -2.11 0.54 -1.76
CA GLU A 112 -2.76 -0.77 -1.69
C GLU A 112 -4.19 -0.67 -1.13
N GLU A 113 -4.42 0.15 -0.10
CA GLU A 113 -5.77 0.38 0.42
C GLU A 113 -6.69 1.03 -0.61
N ARG A 114 -6.17 1.98 -1.40
CA ARG A 114 -6.91 2.57 -2.53
C ARG A 114 -7.24 1.52 -3.60
N PHE A 115 -6.30 0.62 -3.89
CA PHE A 115 -6.52 -0.49 -4.81
C PHE A 115 -7.61 -1.46 -4.29
N MET A 116 -7.57 -1.82 -3.01
CA MET A 116 -8.56 -2.71 -2.39
C MET A 116 -9.95 -2.07 -2.27
N ARG A 117 -10.04 -0.76 -2.03
CA ARG A 117 -11.31 0.00 -2.02
C ARG A 117 -11.88 0.26 -3.41
N GLY A 118 -11.33 -0.35 -4.46
CA GLY A 118 -11.81 -0.19 -5.84
C GLY A 118 -11.59 1.21 -6.41
N GLN A 119 -10.80 2.06 -5.75
CA GLN A 119 -10.41 3.37 -6.25
C GLN A 119 -9.26 3.17 -7.24
N SER A 120 -9.61 2.70 -8.43
CA SER A 120 -8.68 2.64 -9.56
C SER A 120 -8.12 4.04 -9.80
N PRO A 121 -6.79 4.22 -9.98
CA PRO A 121 -6.28 5.45 -10.54
C PRO A 121 -6.88 5.52 -11.94
N ARG A 122 -7.90 6.37 -12.11
CA ARG A 122 -8.57 6.63 -13.37
C ARG A 122 -7.49 6.82 -14.42
N SER A 123 -7.31 5.80 -15.25
CA SER A 123 -6.66 5.95 -16.54
C SER A 123 -7.41 7.08 -17.22
N ARG A 124 -6.79 8.26 -17.32
CA ARG A 124 -7.30 9.36 -18.14
C ARG A 124 -7.33 8.87 -19.59
N ARG A 125 -8.42 8.19 -19.95
CA ARG A 125 -8.86 8.11 -21.34
C ARG A 125 -9.68 9.37 -21.57
N SER A 126 -9.20 10.19 -22.50
CA SER A 126 -9.90 11.37 -22.98
C SER A 126 -11.26 10.97 -23.58
N PRO A 127 -12.30 11.81 -23.42
CA PRO A 127 -13.60 11.58 -24.03
C PRO A 127 -13.66 12.22 -25.42
N THR A 128 -13.37 11.45 -26.47
CA THR A 128 -13.76 11.82 -27.84
C THR A 128 -14.06 10.56 -28.64
N ALA A 129 -15.31 10.09 -28.62
CA ALA A 129 -16.00 9.47 -29.75
C ALA A 129 -17.43 9.08 -29.32
N ARG A 130 -18.41 9.57 -30.09
CA ARG A 130 -19.84 9.26 -30.02
C ARG A 130 -20.14 7.91 -30.75
N PRO A 131 -21.37 7.37 -30.64
CA PRO A 131 -21.66 5.94 -30.76
C PRO A 131 -22.02 5.50 -32.19
N GLY A 132 -21.92 4.19 -32.45
CA GLY A 132 -22.57 3.53 -33.58
C GLY A 132 -21.81 2.30 -34.07
N ALA A 133 -22.31 1.11 -33.72
CA ALA A 133 -22.37 -0.11 -34.54
C ALA A 133 -22.50 -1.37 -33.65
N SER A 134 -23.73 -1.85 -33.61
CA SER A 134 -24.24 -3.23 -33.57
C SER A 134 -23.31 -4.41 -33.28
N ALA A 135 -23.80 -5.29 -32.41
CA ALA A 135 -23.40 -6.69 -32.16
C ALA A 135 -23.57 -7.58 -33.45
N PRO A 136 -23.25 -8.91 -33.47
CA PRO A 136 -23.67 -9.96 -32.51
C PRO A 136 -22.50 -10.88 -32.05
N ALA A 137 -22.48 -11.49 -30.86
CA ALA A 137 -23.30 -12.61 -30.36
C ALA A 137 -23.24 -13.88 -31.23
N ALA A 138 -22.50 -14.89 -30.76
CA ALA A 138 -22.63 -16.28 -31.21
C ALA A 138 -22.25 -17.23 -30.05
N GLU A 139 -23.28 -17.71 -29.37
CA GLU A 139 -23.33 -18.96 -28.61
C GLU A 139 -23.57 -20.15 -29.57
N ALA A 140 -23.24 -21.37 -29.11
CA ALA A 140 -23.53 -22.73 -29.61
C ALA A 140 -22.24 -23.51 -29.96
N GLY A 141 -22.04 -24.76 -29.56
CA GLY A 141 -22.93 -25.72 -28.90
C GLY A 141 -22.18 -26.99 -28.49
N ALA A 142 -22.91 -27.85 -27.80
CA ALA A 142 -22.50 -29.12 -27.19
C ALA A 142 -22.06 -30.21 -28.19
N GLY A 143 -21.30 -31.19 -27.69
CA GLY A 143 -21.04 -32.47 -28.36
C GLY A 143 -20.43 -33.48 -27.39
N ALA A 144 -21.18 -34.53 -27.08
CA ALA A 144 -20.94 -35.53 -26.06
C ALA A 144 -20.07 -36.72 -26.52
N GLY A 145 -19.57 -37.49 -25.55
CA GLY A 145 -19.51 -38.95 -25.62
C GLY A 145 -18.15 -39.59 -25.91
N ALA A 146 -17.57 -40.26 -24.91
CA ALA A 146 -17.29 -41.71 -24.93
C ALA A 146 -16.38 -42.12 -23.77
N GLU A 147 -16.92 -42.90 -22.84
CA GLU A 147 -16.21 -43.55 -21.74
C GLU A 147 -15.89 -45.03 -22.05
N ARG A 148 -14.66 -45.44 -21.65
CA ARG A 148 -14.23 -46.74 -21.05
C ARG A 148 -14.07 -47.99 -21.97
N PRO A 149 -13.32 -49.05 -21.56
CA PRO A 149 -12.75 -49.40 -20.23
C PRO A 149 -11.22 -49.72 -20.21
N ARG A 150 -10.50 -49.50 -19.09
CA ARG A 150 -10.15 -50.40 -17.96
C ARG A 150 -9.51 -51.74 -18.37
N ALA A 151 -8.20 -51.90 -18.09
CA ALA A 151 -7.54 -53.18 -17.89
C ALA A 151 -6.71 -53.13 -16.59
N GLN A 152 -6.90 -54.16 -15.76
CA GLN A 152 -6.30 -54.36 -14.44
C GLN A 152 -5.24 -55.47 -14.52
N SER A 153 -4.14 -55.29 -13.76
CA SER A 153 -3.33 -56.32 -13.08
C SER A 153 -2.48 -57.31 -13.92
N PRO A 154 -1.39 -57.93 -13.38
CA PRO A 154 -1.24 -58.35 -11.98
C PRO A 154 0.09 -58.04 -11.27
N VAL A 155 0.04 -58.29 -9.96
CA VAL A 155 1.09 -58.29 -8.95
C VAL A 155 1.98 -59.54 -9.02
N GLY A 156 3.25 -59.43 -8.63
CA GLY A 156 4.16 -60.56 -8.31
C GLY A 156 5.65 -60.19 -8.30
N PRO A 157 6.53 -60.84 -7.49
CA PRO A 157 7.35 -60.10 -6.53
C PRO A 157 8.89 -60.24 -6.65
N PHE A 158 9.61 -59.45 -5.83
CA PHE A 158 11.01 -59.57 -5.36
C PHE A 158 12.18 -59.39 -6.36
N ARG A 159 12.99 -58.32 -6.21
CA ARG A 159 14.30 -58.25 -5.49
C ARG A 159 15.14 -57.03 -5.92
N SER A 160 16.05 -56.66 -5.03
CA SER A 160 16.86 -55.44 -4.94
C SER A 160 18.06 -55.37 -5.89
N LEU A 161 18.39 -54.17 -6.43
CA LEU A 161 19.68 -53.44 -6.31
C LEU A 161 20.04 -52.55 -7.53
N THR A 162 20.70 -51.43 -7.18
CA THR A 162 21.65 -50.54 -7.90
C THR A 162 21.20 -49.46 -8.91
N LEU A 163 21.71 -48.23 -8.63
CA LEU A 163 21.68 -46.99 -9.40
C LEU A 163 22.55 -47.05 -10.67
N ILE A 164 22.08 -46.50 -11.81
CA ILE A 164 22.88 -45.71 -12.78
C ILE A 164 21.98 -44.66 -13.46
N GLY A 165 22.33 -43.36 -13.37
CA GLY A 165 21.56 -42.22 -13.88
C GLY A 165 21.92 -41.77 -15.30
N SER A 166 20.90 -41.48 -16.13
CA SER A 166 21.05 -41.05 -17.54
C SER A 166 21.40 -39.55 -17.73
N PRO A 167 22.32 -39.18 -18.64
CA PRO A 167 22.80 -37.80 -18.82
C PRO A 167 22.06 -37.08 -19.97
N GLY A 168 20.80 -36.66 -19.78
CA GLY A 168 20.02 -36.02 -20.87
C GLY A 168 19.30 -34.70 -20.52
N LYS A 169 19.00 -34.46 -19.24
CA LYS A 169 18.03 -33.41 -18.84
C LYS A 169 18.66 -32.00 -18.67
N ARG A 170 19.98 -31.90 -18.43
CA ARG A 170 20.66 -30.63 -18.14
C ARG A 170 20.87 -29.72 -19.37
N SER A 171 21.02 -30.29 -20.57
CA SER A 171 21.26 -29.54 -21.82
C SER A 171 20.03 -28.76 -22.30
N ARG A 172 18.84 -29.39 -22.27
CA ARG A 172 17.56 -28.75 -22.65
C ARG A 172 17.20 -27.57 -21.74
N SER A 173 17.49 -27.69 -20.44
CA SER A 173 17.33 -26.62 -19.43
C SER A 173 18.17 -25.37 -19.73
N ARG A 174 19.45 -25.55 -20.13
CA ARG A 174 20.34 -24.42 -20.47
C ARG A 174 19.90 -23.68 -21.74
N ARG A 175 19.44 -24.39 -22.79
CA ARG A 175 18.92 -23.76 -24.03
C ARG A 175 17.62 -22.99 -23.76
N ARG A 176 16.72 -23.50 -22.93
CA ARG A 176 15.47 -22.81 -22.52
C ARG A 176 15.78 -21.51 -21.76
N ARG A 177 16.67 -21.55 -20.76
CA ARG A 177 17.11 -20.37 -19.99
C ARG A 177 17.76 -19.29 -20.88
N ARG A 178 18.53 -19.68 -21.91
CA ARG A 178 19.11 -18.73 -22.89
C ARG A 178 18.03 -18.07 -23.76
N ARG A 179 16.99 -18.80 -24.20
CA ARG A 179 15.87 -18.25 -24.97
C ARG A 179 15.02 -17.28 -24.13
N GLU A 180 14.73 -17.62 -22.87
CA GLU A 180 14.02 -16.73 -21.94
C GLU A 180 14.80 -15.43 -21.70
N ARG A 181 16.11 -15.51 -21.41
CA ARG A 181 16.96 -14.32 -21.25
C ARG A 181 17.00 -13.43 -22.49
N ARG A 182 16.98 -14.00 -23.71
CA ARG A 182 16.89 -13.25 -24.96
C ARG A 182 15.53 -12.57 -25.14
N ARG A 183 14.42 -13.25 -24.82
CA ARG A 183 13.07 -12.66 -24.82
C ARG A 183 12.95 -11.52 -23.80
N SER A 184 13.45 -11.68 -22.58
CA SER A 184 13.45 -10.62 -21.55
C SER A 184 14.28 -9.39 -21.95
N LYS A 185 15.44 -9.59 -22.59
CA LYS A 185 16.25 -8.47 -23.14
C LYS A 185 15.53 -7.74 -24.28
N SER A 186 14.83 -8.46 -25.16
CA SER A 186 14.03 -7.85 -26.24
C SER A 186 12.88 -7.01 -25.68
N HIS A 187 12.15 -7.55 -24.70
CA HIS A 187 11.05 -6.86 -24.02
C HIS A 187 11.51 -5.56 -23.33
N ARG A 188 12.68 -5.60 -22.65
CA ARG A 188 13.28 -4.43 -22.02
C ARG A 188 13.67 -3.35 -23.03
N ARG A 189 14.18 -3.72 -24.21
CA ARG A 189 14.50 -2.78 -25.31
C ARG A 189 13.26 -2.12 -25.90
N LYS A 190 12.17 -2.89 -26.09
CA LYS A 190 10.87 -2.36 -26.58
C LYS A 190 10.27 -1.33 -25.61
N HIS A 191 10.19 -1.66 -24.32
CA HIS A 191 9.70 -0.73 -23.31
C HIS A 191 10.55 0.54 -23.17
N GLY A 192 11.88 0.43 -23.32
CA GLY A 192 12.77 1.59 -23.34
C GLY A 192 12.48 2.55 -24.50
N ARG A 193 12.19 2.01 -25.70
CA ARG A 193 11.85 2.81 -26.90
C ARG A 193 10.49 3.50 -26.75
N ASP A 194 9.51 2.82 -26.17
CA ASP A 194 8.18 3.38 -25.90
C ASP A 194 8.22 4.48 -24.82
N ARG A 195 9.04 4.31 -23.78
CA ARG A 195 9.28 5.36 -22.76
C ARG A 195 9.90 6.61 -23.39
N ARG A 196 10.90 6.47 -24.27
CA ARG A 196 11.51 7.61 -24.98
C ARG A 196 10.51 8.33 -25.91
N ARG A 197 9.67 7.59 -26.65
CA ARG A 197 8.60 8.18 -27.47
C ARG A 197 7.56 8.94 -26.63
N LYS A 198 7.11 8.36 -25.51
CA LYS A 198 6.17 9.03 -24.60
C LYS A 198 6.78 10.28 -23.94
N ALA A 199 8.05 10.23 -23.55
CA ALA A 199 8.75 11.38 -22.99
C ALA A 199 8.88 12.52 -24.03
N ALA A 200 9.21 12.21 -25.28
CA ALA A 200 9.26 13.19 -26.37
C ALA A 200 7.88 13.83 -26.65
N ALA A 201 6.81 13.03 -26.68
CA ALA A 201 5.44 13.53 -26.86
C ALA A 201 4.97 14.44 -25.70
N ALA A 202 5.34 14.08 -24.46
CA ALA A 202 5.03 14.89 -23.28
C ALA A 202 5.80 16.22 -23.27
N ALA A 203 7.04 16.23 -23.75
CA ALA A 203 7.83 17.46 -23.91
C ALA A 203 7.20 18.41 -24.94
N ALA A 204 6.73 17.88 -26.09
CA ALA A 204 6.04 18.66 -27.11
C ALA A 204 4.72 19.29 -26.60
N ALA A 205 3.95 18.55 -25.79
CA ALA A 205 2.68 19.04 -25.22
C ALA A 205 2.85 20.15 -24.17
N LYS A 206 3.97 20.16 -23.43
CA LYS A 206 4.28 21.23 -22.46
C LYS A 206 4.62 22.54 -23.15
N GLY A 207 5.28 22.51 -24.31
CA GLY A 207 5.61 23.69 -25.11
C GLY A 207 4.39 24.44 -25.65
N SER A 208 3.31 23.73 -26.03
CA SER A 208 2.08 24.35 -26.56
C SER A 208 1.20 24.98 -25.47
N SER A 209 1.17 24.39 -24.27
CA SER A 209 0.41 24.89 -23.12
C SER A 209 0.96 26.22 -22.57
N GLY A 210 2.29 26.38 -22.56
CA GLY A 210 2.95 27.63 -22.14
C GLY A 210 2.54 28.83 -23.00
N ARG A 211 2.55 28.67 -24.33
CA ARG A 211 2.11 29.72 -25.27
C ARG A 211 0.62 30.09 -25.11
N ARG A 212 -0.24 29.11 -24.79
CA ARG A 212 -1.69 29.34 -24.61
C ARG A 212 -2.00 30.13 -23.34
N LYS A 213 -1.31 29.85 -22.22
CA LYS A 213 -1.47 30.60 -20.96
C LYS A 213 -0.97 32.05 -21.06
N GLN A 214 0.13 32.27 -21.78
CA GLN A 214 0.68 33.61 -21.99
C GLN A 214 -0.28 34.49 -22.81
N ARG A 215 -0.98 33.90 -23.78
CA ARG A 215 -1.98 34.59 -24.62
C ARG A 215 -3.28 34.92 -23.88
N GLN A 216 -3.70 34.09 -22.91
CA GLN A 216 -4.85 34.38 -22.04
C GLN A 216 -4.55 35.50 -21.03
N LYS A 217 -3.34 35.51 -20.44
CA LYS A 217 -2.93 36.55 -19.48
C LYS A 217 -2.89 37.94 -20.14
N LYS A 218 -2.43 38.03 -21.40
CA LYS A 218 -2.44 39.27 -22.19
C LYS A 218 -3.86 39.75 -22.58
N LYS A 219 -4.84 38.83 -22.66
CA LYS A 219 -6.24 39.16 -22.98
C LYS A 219 -7.02 39.66 -21.76
N LEU A 220 -6.67 39.19 -20.56
CA LEU A 220 -7.27 39.65 -19.30
C LEU A 220 -6.73 41.01 -18.86
N SER A 221 -5.45 41.31 -19.12
CA SER A 221 -4.89 42.64 -18.83
C SER A 221 -5.46 43.73 -19.74
N ALA A 222 -5.77 43.42 -21.00
CA ALA A 222 -6.39 44.37 -21.93
C ALA A 222 -7.88 44.66 -21.63
N ALA A 223 -8.56 43.78 -20.89
CA ALA A 223 -9.96 43.98 -20.49
C ALA A 223 -10.10 44.83 -19.22
N ALA A 224 -9.09 44.85 -18.35
CA ALA A 224 -9.11 45.63 -17.12
C ALA A 224 -8.93 47.15 -17.34
N GLU A 225 -8.27 47.56 -18.43
CA GLU A 225 -8.07 48.98 -18.77
C GLU A 225 -9.28 49.63 -19.48
N ALA A 226 -10.31 48.84 -19.85
CA ALA A 226 -11.51 49.36 -20.51
C ALA A 226 -12.67 49.69 -19.56
N SER A 227 -12.54 49.43 -18.25
CA SER A 227 -13.64 49.55 -17.28
C SER A 227 -13.53 50.72 -16.29
N SER A 228 -12.58 51.64 -16.46
CA SER A 228 -12.34 52.77 -15.56
C SER A 228 -12.80 54.14 -16.11
N ALA A 229 -13.74 54.18 -17.06
CA ALA A 229 -14.24 55.43 -17.64
C ALA A 229 -15.78 55.44 -17.73
N SER A 230 -16.47 55.71 -16.62
CA SER A 230 -17.78 56.40 -16.59
C SER A 230 -18.37 56.44 -15.17
N SER A 231 -18.35 57.60 -14.52
CA SER A 231 -19.36 57.97 -13.50
C SER A 231 -19.32 59.47 -13.22
N ASP A 232 -20.15 60.23 -13.94
CA ASP A 232 -20.62 61.57 -13.55
C ASP A 232 -22.12 61.62 -13.86
N GLY A 233 -22.94 62.05 -12.89
CA GLY A 233 -24.39 62.13 -13.06
C GLY A 233 -25.17 62.24 -11.75
N SER A 234 -25.22 63.45 -11.20
CA SER A 234 -26.08 63.86 -10.09
C SER A 234 -27.56 63.96 -10.48
N GLY A 235 -28.47 63.77 -9.52
CA GLY A 235 -29.87 64.18 -9.63
C GLY A 235 -30.72 63.81 -8.39
N PRO A 236 -31.29 64.77 -7.65
CA PRO A 236 -32.17 64.53 -6.49
C PRO A 236 -33.66 64.69 -6.88
N ALA A 237 -34.57 63.89 -6.30
CA ALA A 237 -36.00 64.26 -6.21
C ALA A 237 -36.78 63.41 -5.18
N ASP A 238 -37.49 64.15 -4.33
CA ASP A 238 -38.75 63.96 -3.59
C ASP A 238 -39.43 62.60 -3.39
N GLY A 239 -39.97 62.46 -2.17
CA GLY A 239 -40.86 61.39 -1.77
C GLY A 239 -42.35 61.76 -1.91
N SER A 240 -43.13 60.88 -2.51
CA SER A 240 -44.46 60.41 -2.10
C SER A 240 -44.97 59.46 -3.18
N ASP A 241 -45.49 58.30 -2.77
CA ASP A 241 -46.01 57.21 -3.62
C ASP A 241 -44.98 56.48 -4.51
N LEU A 242 -44.19 55.61 -3.88
CA LEU A 242 -43.56 54.51 -4.60
C LEU A 242 -44.66 53.58 -5.16
N PRO A 243 -44.62 53.20 -6.45
CA PRO A 243 -45.61 52.31 -7.05
C PRO A 243 -45.82 51.05 -6.19
N ALA A 244 -47.06 50.58 -6.01
CA ALA A 244 -47.39 49.41 -5.18
C ALA A 244 -46.51 48.17 -5.48
N GLU A 245 -46.10 48.01 -6.73
CA GLU A 245 -45.16 46.96 -7.17
C GLU A 245 -43.77 47.06 -6.50
N VAL A 246 -43.26 48.27 -6.28
CA VAL A 246 -41.99 48.53 -5.61
C VAL A 246 -42.08 48.18 -4.12
N LEU A 247 -43.22 48.46 -3.48
CA LEU A 247 -43.46 48.09 -2.08
C LEU A 247 -43.57 46.57 -1.93
N LEU A 248 -44.27 45.89 -2.83
CA LEU A 248 -44.34 44.42 -2.87
C LEU A 248 -42.97 43.79 -3.08
N ARG A 249 -42.16 44.31 -4.01
CA ARG A 249 -40.77 43.84 -4.21
C ARG A 249 -39.89 44.08 -2.98
N LYS A 250 -40.08 45.19 -2.25
CA LYS A 250 -39.38 45.45 -0.99
C LYS A 250 -39.83 44.48 0.11
N ALA A 251 -41.13 44.27 0.28
CA ALA A 251 -41.68 43.32 1.24
C ALA A 251 -41.22 41.89 0.96
N ALA A 252 -41.20 41.47 -0.31
CA ALA A 252 -40.69 40.17 -0.72
C ALA A 252 -39.19 39.99 -0.39
N LYS A 253 -38.37 41.04 -0.59
CA LYS A 253 -36.93 40.99 -0.20
C LYS A 253 -36.74 40.86 1.31
N VAL A 254 -37.55 41.56 2.10
CA VAL A 254 -37.52 41.44 3.57
C VAL A 254 -37.93 40.03 4.00
N ALA A 255 -39.02 39.49 3.45
CA ALA A 255 -39.46 38.13 3.75
C ALA A 255 -38.41 37.07 3.36
N VAL A 256 -37.69 37.25 2.24
CA VAL A 256 -36.58 36.37 1.86
C VAL A 256 -35.43 36.50 2.85
N ALA A 257 -35.06 37.71 3.26
CA ALA A 257 -33.99 37.92 4.25
C ALA A 257 -34.34 37.32 5.63
N GLU A 258 -35.60 37.45 6.06
CA GLU A 258 -36.11 36.82 7.29
C GLU A 258 -36.09 35.29 7.20
N ALA A 259 -36.50 34.72 6.05
CA ALA A 259 -36.42 33.28 5.81
C ALA A 259 -34.96 32.77 5.81
N GLU A 260 -34.03 33.53 5.23
CA GLU A 260 -32.60 33.22 5.25
C GLU A 260 -32.02 33.27 6.67
N GLN A 261 -32.42 34.26 7.49
CA GLN A 261 -32.04 34.35 8.90
C GLN A 261 -32.62 33.19 9.72
N ALA A 262 -33.88 32.83 9.51
CA ALA A 262 -34.50 31.69 10.18
C ALA A 262 -33.79 30.37 9.81
N LEU A 263 -33.44 30.18 8.54
CA LEU A 263 -32.66 29.03 8.08
C LEU A 263 -31.25 29.02 8.69
N ALA A 264 -30.59 30.18 8.80
CA ALA A 264 -29.28 30.31 9.42
C ALA A 264 -29.34 29.97 10.92
N ALA A 265 -30.34 30.47 11.64
CA ALA A 265 -30.58 30.13 13.05
C ALA A 265 -30.85 28.63 13.24
N ALA A 266 -31.69 28.04 12.38
CA ALA A 266 -31.95 26.60 12.40
C ALA A 266 -30.68 25.77 12.14
N ARG A 267 -29.81 26.19 11.20
CA ARG A 267 -28.50 25.55 10.97
C ARG A 267 -27.58 25.69 12.16
N GLN A 268 -27.52 26.88 12.78
CA GLN A 268 -26.71 27.13 13.97
C GLN A 268 -27.15 26.30 15.18
N ALA A 269 -28.45 26.00 15.32
CA ALA A 269 -28.97 25.11 16.35
C ALA A 269 -28.77 23.61 16.04
N ALA A 270 -28.93 23.21 14.77
CA ALA A 270 -28.84 21.81 14.37
C ALA A 270 -27.42 21.22 14.47
N VAL A 271 -26.38 22.01 14.17
CA VAL A 271 -24.97 21.56 14.23
C VAL A 271 -24.55 21.10 15.65
N PRO A 272 -24.73 21.89 16.73
CA PRO A 272 -24.36 21.45 18.07
C PRO A 272 -25.24 20.29 18.57
N GLN A 273 -26.52 20.23 18.18
CA GLN A 273 -27.40 19.12 18.52
C GLN A 273 -26.90 17.81 17.87
N ALA A 274 -26.56 17.84 16.58
CA ALA A 274 -25.99 16.70 15.88
C ALA A 274 -24.63 16.28 16.47
N ALA A 275 -23.78 17.26 16.83
CA ALA A 275 -22.50 17.00 17.48
C ALA A 275 -22.67 16.33 18.85
N GLN A 276 -23.66 16.75 19.65
CA GLN A 276 -23.95 16.13 20.94
C GLN A 276 -24.49 14.70 20.77
N GLN A 277 -25.36 14.46 19.77
CA GLN A 277 -25.83 13.12 19.45
C GLN A 277 -24.70 12.20 19.03
N LEU A 278 -23.77 12.68 18.20
CA LEU A 278 -22.58 11.91 17.80
C LEU A 278 -21.71 11.55 19.01
N LYS A 279 -21.42 12.51 19.90
CA LYS A 279 -20.67 12.24 21.14
C LYS A 279 -21.32 11.18 22.02
N ARG A 280 -22.64 11.24 22.21
CA ARG A 280 -23.39 10.23 22.98
C ARG A 280 -23.31 8.86 22.32
N ALA A 281 -23.41 8.80 20.99
CA ALA A 281 -23.28 7.56 20.23
C ALA A 281 -21.86 6.98 20.32
N GLU A 282 -20.83 7.82 20.20
CA GLU A 282 -19.43 7.44 20.36
C GLU A 282 -19.14 6.90 21.77
N GLU A 283 -19.63 7.57 22.80
CA GLU A 283 -19.50 7.10 24.18
C GLU A 283 -20.24 5.79 24.43
N SER A 284 -21.43 5.63 23.86
CA SER A 284 -22.18 4.38 23.96
C SER A 284 -21.45 3.23 23.25
N HIS A 285 -20.93 3.48 22.05
CA HIS A 285 -20.14 2.50 21.32
C HIS A 285 -18.85 2.15 22.07
N ARG A 286 -18.15 3.14 22.64
CA ARG A 286 -16.96 2.92 23.47
C ARG A 286 -17.26 2.00 24.64
N ARG A 287 -18.34 2.27 25.39
CA ARG A 287 -18.76 1.41 26.51
C ARG A 287 -19.06 -0.03 26.08
N GLU A 288 -19.66 -0.20 24.91
CA GLU A 288 -19.96 -1.54 24.39
C GLU A 288 -18.68 -2.27 23.97
N VAL A 289 -17.76 -1.58 23.30
CA VAL A 289 -16.42 -2.12 22.99
C VAL A 289 -15.70 -2.53 24.27
N ASP A 290 -15.68 -1.68 25.30
CA ASP A 290 -15.03 -1.98 26.58
C ASP A 290 -15.63 -3.23 27.23
N ARG A 291 -16.96 -3.38 27.23
CA ARG A 291 -17.65 -4.57 27.74
C ARG A 291 -17.26 -5.84 26.97
N VAL A 292 -17.24 -5.78 25.65
CA VAL A 292 -16.89 -6.93 24.80
C VAL A 292 -15.42 -7.33 25.01
N VAL A 293 -14.52 -6.34 25.09
CA VAL A 293 -13.09 -6.59 25.34
C VAL A 293 -12.87 -7.20 26.72
N GLU A 294 -13.50 -6.66 27.77
CA GLU A 294 -13.38 -7.21 29.13
C GLU A 294 -13.93 -8.64 29.21
N LYS A 295 -15.06 -8.93 28.56
CA LYS A 295 -15.59 -10.28 28.48
C LYS A 295 -14.62 -11.22 27.77
N ALA A 296 -14.12 -10.82 26.60
CA ALA A 296 -13.16 -11.63 25.84
C ALA A 296 -11.85 -11.86 26.62
N ARG A 297 -11.40 -10.88 27.42
CA ARG A 297 -10.24 -11.03 28.29
C ARG A 297 -10.49 -12.09 29.37
N LYS A 298 -11.64 -12.02 30.06
CA LYS A 298 -12.01 -13.02 31.08
C LYS A 298 -12.12 -14.42 30.50
N ASP A 299 -12.80 -14.57 29.36
CA ASP A 299 -12.94 -15.87 28.68
C ASP A 299 -11.56 -16.44 28.29
N ALA A 300 -10.62 -15.57 27.88
CA ALA A 300 -9.25 -15.97 27.57
C ALA A 300 -8.43 -16.35 28.82
N GLU A 301 -8.57 -15.59 29.92
CA GLU A 301 -7.93 -15.89 31.21
C GLU A 301 -8.43 -17.23 31.77
N GLU A 302 -9.74 -17.48 31.74
CA GLU A 302 -10.34 -18.75 32.15
C GLU A 302 -9.85 -19.93 31.31
N LYS A 303 -9.79 -19.75 29.98
CA LYS A 303 -9.26 -20.77 29.07
C LYS A 303 -7.78 -21.07 29.36
N LEU A 304 -6.97 -20.03 29.59
CA LEU A 304 -5.57 -20.21 29.93
C LEU A 304 -5.40 -20.92 31.28
N ALA A 305 -6.22 -20.58 32.27
CA ALA A 305 -6.19 -21.23 33.58
C ALA A 305 -6.56 -22.73 33.50
N LEU A 306 -7.54 -23.09 32.67
CA LEU A 306 -7.88 -24.49 32.39
C LEU A 306 -6.71 -25.23 31.74
N GLN A 307 -6.09 -24.63 30.73
CA GLN A 307 -4.92 -25.22 30.07
C GLN A 307 -3.76 -25.44 31.04
N LEU A 308 -3.48 -24.48 31.92
CA LEU A 308 -2.45 -24.63 32.95
C LEU A 308 -2.74 -25.81 33.86
N ARG A 309 -3.96 -25.92 34.41
CA ARG A 309 -4.37 -27.06 35.25
C ARG A 309 -4.23 -28.40 34.54
N GLU A 310 -4.64 -28.48 33.28
CA GLU A 310 -4.48 -29.71 32.48
C GLU A 310 -3.00 -30.07 32.27
N THR A 311 -2.14 -29.08 32.00
CA THR A 311 -0.71 -29.32 31.82
C THR A 311 -0.03 -29.72 33.12
N GLU A 312 -0.41 -29.11 34.24
CA GLU A 312 0.07 -29.48 35.57
C GLU A 312 -0.33 -30.92 35.93
N ALA A 313 -1.58 -31.30 35.67
CA ALA A 313 -2.05 -32.66 35.90
C ALA A 313 -1.26 -33.69 35.08
N LYS A 314 -1.02 -33.41 33.79
CA LYS A 314 -0.20 -34.26 32.92
C LYS A 314 1.24 -34.38 33.41
N LEU A 315 1.82 -33.27 33.87
CA LEU A 315 3.19 -33.27 34.41
C LEU A 315 3.28 -34.09 35.70
N LEU A 316 2.26 -34.01 36.57
CA LEU A 316 2.19 -34.82 37.78
C LEU A 316 2.04 -36.31 37.46
N GLU A 317 1.22 -36.66 36.48
CA GLU A 317 1.07 -38.04 36.00
C GLU A 317 2.38 -38.59 35.43
N GLU A 318 3.08 -37.82 34.60
CA GLU A 318 4.39 -38.20 34.05
C GLU A 318 5.44 -38.37 35.16
N LYS A 319 5.49 -37.46 36.13
CA LYS A 319 6.36 -37.57 37.31
C LYS A 319 6.07 -38.84 38.10
N ALA A 320 4.79 -39.14 38.36
CA ALA A 320 4.38 -40.35 39.07
C ALA A 320 4.71 -41.63 38.28
N ALA A 321 4.59 -41.61 36.95
CA ALA A 321 5.00 -42.72 36.10
C ALA A 321 6.53 -42.96 36.17
N ARG A 322 7.34 -41.90 36.13
CA ARG A 322 8.80 -42.01 36.27
C ARG A 322 9.23 -42.51 37.63
N LEU A 323 8.57 -42.09 38.71
CA LEU A 323 8.84 -42.59 40.05
C LEU A 323 8.54 -44.10 40.15
N ARG A 324 7.38 -44.54 39.66
CA ARG A 324 7.04 -45.97 39.60
C ARG A 324 8.05 -46.79 38.78
N GLU A 325 8.53 -46.25 37.65
CA GLU A 325 9.56 -46.91 36.85
C GLU A 325 10.90 -46.99 37.60
N ALA A 326 11.26 -45.96 38.36
CA ALA A 326 12.47 -45.94 39.18
C ALA A 326 12.41 -46.93 40.34
N GLU A 327 11.26 -47.04 41.03
CA GLU A 327 11.02 -48.05 42.08
C GLU A 327 11.19 -49.47 41.53
N LEU A 328 10.55 -49.78 40.39
CA LEU A 328 10.70 -51.07 39.71
C LEU A 328 12.14 -51.37 39.24
N ARG A 329 12.99 -50.36 39.05
CA ARG A 329 14.40 -50.54 38.75
C ARG A 329 15.24 -50.84 39.99
N LEU A 330 14.86 -50.30 41.15
CA LEU A 330 15.54 -50.56 42.43
C LEU A 330 15.21 -51.94 42.98
N ASP A 331 14.01 -52.46 42.69
CA ASP A 331 13.59 -53.80 43.12
C ASP A 331 14.25 -54.96 42.34
N LYS A 332 14.91 -54.67 41.20
CA LYS A 332 15.58 -55.66 40.34
C LYS A 332 17.07 -55.75 40.61
#